data_AF-A0A5C6ECJ8-F1
#
_entry.id   AF-A0A5C6ECJ8-F1
#
_cell.length_a   1.000
_cell.length_b   1.000
_cell.length_c   1.000
_cell.angle_alpha   90.00
_cell.angle_beta   90.00
_cell.angle_gamma   90.00
#
_symmetry.space_group_name_H-M   'P 1'
#
loop_
_entity.id
_entity.type
_entity.pdbx_description
1 polymer ?
#
loop_
_entity_poly.entity_id
_entity_poly.type
_entity_poly.pdbx_seq_one_letter_code
_entity_poly.pdbx_strand_id
1 'polypeptide(L)'
;MRSSGPKVASAAWYQGFGKATQKVFVSDGSSAIEDLQAQWFSDYTSVLDIMHGLSYSLAAARAIHRERDAAWQCYKQFATWIWRGEVDKVIAALADVQVAMGDPPEDAGDSDPREIVRRAWVYYTNHRGRMNYPLYRQKGYPLTSSIMESTVKQVSRRIKGTEKFWSSEGGEAVLQLRGDYLSDSEPMANHWLQATTNANGFRAYGLSG
;
A
#
# COMPACT_ATOMS: atom_id res chain seq x y z
N MET A 1 5.48 14.50 5.59
CA MET A 1 5.61 13.03 5.45
C MET A 1 6.97 12.65 4.83
N ARG A 2 8.08 13.24 5.30
CA ARG A 2 9.43 13.11 4.69
C ARG A 2 10.40 12.18 5.46
N SER A 3 9.97 11.50 6.53
CA SER A 3 10.86 10.87 7.50
C SER A 3 10.83 9.33 7.58
N SER A 4 10.04 8.64 6.75
CA SER A 4 9.86 7.19 6.85
C SER A 4 10.91 6.37 6.09
N GLY A 5 11.42 6.89 4.96
CA GLY A 5 12.35 6.17 4.07
C GLY A 5 13.61 5.64 4.78
N PRO A 6 14.37 6.49 5.51
CA PRO A 6 15.55 6.05 6.24
C PRO A 6 15.24 4.98 7.30
N LYS A 7 14.09 5.05 7.97
CA LYS A 7 13.67 4.07 8.98
C LYS A 7 13.38 2.71 8.35
N VAL A 8 12.67 2.69 7.22
CA VAL A 8 12.34 1.45 6.49
C VAL A 8 13.60 0.82 5.88
N ALA A 9 14.49 1.62 5.28
CA ALA A 9 15.76 1.16 4.74
C ALA A 9 16.67 0.56 5.83
N SER A 10 16.76 1.23 6.98
CA SER A 10 17.51 0.74 8.15
C SER A 10 16.93 -0.59 8.66
N ALA A 11 15.61 -0.70 8.79
CA ALA A 11 14.96 -1.95 9.20
C ALA A 11 15.24 -3.09 8.20
N ALA A 12 15.15 -2.84 6.89
CA ALA A 12 15.47 -3.84 5.86
C ALA A 12 16.92 -4.33 5.97
N TRP A 13 17.87 -3.42 6.24
CA TRP A 13 19.27 -3.77 6.47
C TRP A 13 19.46 -4.67 7.71
N TYR A 14 18.90 -4.29 8.85
CA TYR A 14 19.00 -5.09 10.08
C TYR A 14 18.33 -6.47 9.97
N GLN A 15 17.26 -6.57 9.17
CA GLN A 15 16.59 -7.84 8.84
C GLN A 15 17.33 -8.65 7.77
N GLY A 16 18.51 -8.21 7.32
CA GLY A 16 19.38 -8.96 6.41
C GLY A 16 18.92 -8.97 4.95
N PHE A 17 17.96 -8.12 4.55
CA PHE A 17 17.47 -8.09 3.16
C PHE A 17 18.55 -7.76 2.15
N GLY A 18 19.59 -7.01 2.53
CA GLY A 18 20.75 -6.74 1.67
C GLY A 18 21.49 -8.01 1.22
N LYS A 19 21.40 -9.11 1.98
CA LYS A 19 22.01 -10.42 1.67
C LYS A 19 21.02 -11.39 1.01
N ALA A 20 19.74 -11.03 0.90
CA ALA A 20 18.73 -11.90 0.32
C ALA A 20 18.95 -12.03 -1.20
N THR A 21 18.87 -13.26 -1.71
CA THR A 21 18.99 -13.54 -3.15
C THR A 21 17.78 -13.07 -3.95
N GLN A 22 16.64 -12.87 -3.30
CA GLN A 22 15.40 -12.35 -3.89
C GLN A 22 14.88 -11.22 -3.01
N LYS A 23 14.64 -10.05 -3.61
CA LYS A 23 14.19 -8.85 -2.90
C LYS A 23 12.96 -8.30 -3.63
N VAL A 24 11.84 -8.26 -2.93
CA VAL A 24 10.53 -7.92 -3.50
C VAL A 24 9.94 -6.76 -2.70
N PHE A 25 9.44 -5.76 -3.41
CA PHE A 25 8.76 -4.60 -2.84
C PHE A 25 7.31 -4.60 -3.30
N VAL A 26 6.36 -4.83 -2.38
CA VAL A 26 4.92 -4.84 -2.68
C VAL A 26 4.30 -3.51 -2.25
N SER A 27 3.53 -2.87 -3.14
CA SER A 27 2.85 -1.60 -2.84
C SER A 27 1.54 -1.43 -3.59
N ASP A 28 0.67 -0.56 -3.08
CA ASP A 28 -0.60 -0.16 -3.69
C ASP A 28 -0.46 0.74 -4.94
N GLY A 29 0.73 1.30 -5.19
CA GLY A 29 0.97 2.23 -6.28
C GLY A 29 0.76 3.72 -5.94
N SER A 30 0.73 4.06 -4.64
CA SER A 30 0.77 5.44 -4.17
C SER A 30 2.09 6.12 -4.58
N SER A 31 2.02 7.31 -5.20
CA SER A 31 3.21 8.05 -5.66
C SER A 31 4.27 8.26 -4.58
N ALA A 32 3.86 8.52 -3.34
CA ALA A 32 4.79 8.66 -2.22
C ALA A 32 5.54 7.36 -1.90
N ILE A 33 4.91 6.21 -2.09
CA ILE A 33 5.54 4.89 -1.92
C ILE A 33 6.42 4.56 -3.12
N GLU A 34 6.03 4.97 -4.33
CA GLU A 34 6.85 4.85 -5.53
C GLU A 34 8.15 5.65 -5.42
N ASP A 35 8.08 6.90 -4.96
CA ASP A 35 9.26 7.75 -4.72
C ASP A 35 10.19 7.10 -3.69
N LEU A 36 9.62 6.53 -2.62
CA LEU A 36 10.37 5.81 -1.61
C LEU A 36 11.05 4.56 -2.18
N GLN A 37 10.35 3.78 -3.01
CA GLN A 37 10.92 2.61 -3.67
C GLN A 37 12.03 3.00 -4.63
N ALA A 38 11.83 4.02 -5.47
CA ALA A 38 12.82 4.50 -6.41
C ALA A 38 14.07 5.03 -5.70
N GLN A 39 13.91 5.71 -4.56
CA GLN A 39 15.02 6.28 -3.81
C GLN A 39 15.82 5.23 -3.02
N TRP A 40 15.16 4.26 -2.39
CA TRP A 40 15.79 3.38 -1.39
C TRP A 40 15.84 1.90 -1.77
N PHE A 41 15.02 1.46 -2.72
CA PHE A 41 14.83 0.05 -3.07
C PHE A 41 14.75 -0.15 -4.59
N SER A 42 15.48 0.65 -5.36
CA SER A 42 15.44 0.64 -6.83
C SER A 42 15.89 -0.69 -7.44
N ASP A 43 16.70 -1.46 -6.70
CA ASP A 43 17.18 -2.79 -7.07
C ASP A 43 16.24 -3.93 -6.64
N TYR A 44 15.10 -3.62 -6.00
CA TYR A 44 14.11 -4.61 -5.60
C TYR A 44 13.10 -4.83 -6.72
N THR A 45 12.62 -6.07 -6.89
CA THR A 45 11.51 -6.33 -7.82
C THR A 45 10.24 -5.69 -7.27
N SER A 46 9.72 -4.70 -7.98
CA SER A 46 8.48 -4.02 -7.61
C SER A 46 7.26 -4.82 -8.09
N VAL A 47 6.39 -5.18 -7.15
CA VAL A 47 5.16 -5.93 -7.39
C VAL A 47 3.99 -5.05 -6.96
N LEU A 48 3.07 -4.78 -7.90
CA LEU A 48 1.84 -4.10 -7.54
C LEU A 48 0.95 -5.01 -6.70
N ASP A 49 0.34 -4.46 -5.66
CA ASP A 49 -0.66 -5.17 -4.88
C ASP A 49 -1.87 -5.53 -5.76
N ILE A 50 -2.07 -6.82 -5.94
CA ILE A 50 -3.16 -7.33 -6.79
C ILE A 50 -4.55 -6.97 -6.26
N MET A 51 -4.74 -6.81 -4.95
CA MET A 51 -6.04 -6.43 -4.38
C MET A 51 -6.38 -4.98 -4.71
N HIS A 52 -5.38 -4.09 -4.72
CA HIS A 52 -5.55 -2.73 -5.21
C HIS A 52 -5.84 -2.73 -6.71
N GLY A 53 -5.06 -3.49 -7.50
CA GLY A 53 -5.32 -3.68 -8.92
C GLY A 53 -6.73 -4.17 -9.24
N LEU A 54 -7.28 -5.12 -8.47
CA LEU A 54 -8.65 -5.63 -8.66
C LEU A 54 -9.73 -4.64 -8.17
N SER A 55 -9.40 -3.77 -7.21
CA SER A 55 -10.35 -2.75 -6.74
C SER A 55 -10.61 -1.70 -7.81
N TYR A 56 -9.57 -1.27 -8.54
CA TYR A 56 -9.71 -0.39 -9.70
C TYR A 56 -10.53 -1.04 -10.83
N SER A 57 -10.34 -2.35 -11.10
CA SER A 57 -11.11 -3.02 -12.16
C SER A 57 -12.58 -3.16 -11.80
N LEU A 58 -12.89 -3.42 -10.52
CA LEU A 58 -14.27 -3.48 -10.04
C LEU A 58 -14.96 -2.12 -10.13
N ALA A 59 -14.27 -1.05 -9.73
CA ALA A 59 -14.79 0.32 -9.83
C ALA A 59 -15.06 0.69 -11.29
N ALA A 60 -14.10 0.46 -12.19
CA ALA A 60 -14.27 0.71 -13.62
C ALA A 60 -15.42 -0.11 -14.21
N ALA A 61 -15.52 -1.41 -13.93
CA ALA A 61 -16.60 -2.24 -14.46
C ALA A 61 -18.00 -1.76 -14.04
N ARG A 62 -18.15 -1.26 -12.81
CA ARG A 62 -19.40 -0.66 -12.31
C ARG A 62 -19.68 0.72 -12.90
N ALA A 63 -18.65 1.49 -13.25
CA ALA A 63 -18.79 2.75 -13.95
C ALA A 63 -19.20 2.54 -15.42
N ILE A 64 -18.67 1.49 -16.07
CA ILE A 64 -18.97 1.13 -17.46
C ILE A 64 -20.40 0.61 -17.62
N HIS A 65 -20.86 -0.24 -16.70
CA HIS A 65 -22.15 -0.91 -16.80
C HIS A 65 -23.07 -0.61 -15.62
N ARG A 66 -24.27 -0.10 -15.92
CA ARG A 66 -25.33 0.12 -14.90
C ARG A 66 -25.93 -1.19 -14.39
N GLU A 67 -26.00 -2.19 -15.26
CA GLU A 67 -26.53 -3.51 -14.92
C GLU A 67 -25.49 -4.33 -14.15
N ARG A 68 -25.90 -4.90 -13.02
CA ARG A 68 -25.02 -5.63 -12.10
C ARG A 68 -24.34 -6.83 -12.78
N ASP A 69 -25.08 -7.58 -13.61
CA ASP A 69 -24.55 -8.77 -14.26
C ASP A 69 -23.53 -8.40 -15.33
N ALA A 70 -23.80 -7.37 -16.15
CA ALA A 70 -22.85 -6.86 -17.13
C ALA A 70 -21.57 -6.34 -16.45
N ALA A 71 -21.70 -5.56 -15.37
CA ALA A 71 -20.57 -5.10 -14.57
C ALA A 71 -19.75 -6.29 -14.00
N TRP A 72 -20.42 -7.34 -13.54
CA TRP A 72 -19.76 -8.53 -13.02
C TRP A 72 -19.00 -9.31 -14.10
N GLN A 73 -19.56 -9.47 -15.30
CA GLN A 73 -18.87 -10.12 -16.41
C GLN A 73 -17.64 -9.32 -16.86
N CYS A 74 -17.78 -7.99 -16.98
CA CYS A 74 -16.66 -7.10 -17.29
C CYS A 74 -15.54 -7.20 -16.23
N TYR A 75 -15.90 -7.14 -14.94
CA TYR A 75 -14.95 -7.32 -13.85
C TYR A 75 -14.23 -8.68 -13.92
N LYS A 76 -14.95 -9.79 -14.13
CA LYS A 76 -14.34 -11.12 -14.25
C LYS A 76 -13.34 -11.19 -15.42
N GLN A 77 -13.67 -10.53 -16.53
CA GLN A 77 -12.77 -10.47 -17.68
C GLN A 77 -11.49 -9.70 -17.35
N PHE A 78 -11.62 -8.52 -16.75
CA PHE A 78 -10.47 -7.72 -16.32
C PHE A 78 -9.64 -8.46 -15.27
N ALA A 79 -10.27 -9.05 -14.25
CA ALA A 79 -9.59 -9.84 -13.23
C ALA A 79 -8.82 -11.03 -13.84
N THR A 80 -9.39 -11.67 -14.87
CA THR A 80 -8.71 -12.76 -15.60
C THR A 80 -7.47 -12.27 -16.34
N TRP A 81 -7.57 -11.14 -17.05
CA TRP A 81 -6.42 -10.55 -17.75
C TRP A 81 -5.34 -10.10 -16.77
N ILE A 82 -5.71 -9.41 -15.69
CA ILE A 82 -4.81 -9.02 -14.60
C ILE A 82 -4.09 -10.26 -14.05
N TRP A 83 -4.83 -11.30 -13.68
CA TRP A 83 -4.24 -12.54 -13.14
C TRP A 83 -3.25 -13.20 -14.11
N ARG A 84 -3.52 -13.12 -15.41
CA ARG A 84 -2.64 -13.65 -16.48
C ARG A 84 -1.48 -12.71 -16.85
N GLY A 85 -1.36 -11.55 -16.22
CA GLY A 85 -0.35 -10.54 -16.57
C GLY A 85 -0.64 -9.84 -17.91
N GLU A 86 -1.83 -10.00 -18.46
CA GLU A 86 -2.27 -9.42 -19.73
C GLU A 86 -2.86 -8.01 -19.53
N VAL A 87 -2.18 -7.17 -18.72
CA VAL A 87 -2.69 -5.85 -18.31
C VAL A 87 -2.89 -4.91 -19.48
N ASP A 88 -2.16 -5.10 -20.57
CA ASP A 88 -2.35 -4.37 -21.83
C ASP A 88 -3.77 -4.49 -22.38
N LYS A 89 -4.42 -5.65 -22.20
CA LYS A 89 -5.82 -5.85 -22.62
C LYS A 89 -6.77 -5.00 -21.79
N VAL A 90 -6.48 -4.83 -20.49
CA VAL A 90 -7.25 -3.96 -19.60
C VAL A 90 -7.06 -2.50 -19.99
N ILE A 91 -5.81 -2.08 -20.23
CA ILE A 91 -5.47 -0.71 -20.65
C ILE A 91 -6.17 -0.37 -21.98
N ALA A 92 -6.10 -1.26 -22.97
CA ALA A 92 -6.77 -1.08 -24.26
C ALA A 92 -8.28 -0.98 -24.11
N ALA A 93 -8.91 -1.90 -23.36
CA ALA A 93 -10.36 -1.87 -23.15
C ALA A 93 -10.82 -0.60 -22.43
N LEU A 94 -10.06 -0.11 -21.44
CA LEU A 94 -10.39 1.14 -20.75
C LEU A 94 -10.18 2.37 -21.65
N ALA A 95 -9.19 2.35 -22.53
CA ALA A 95 -9.00 3.42 -23.52
C ALA A 95 -10.18 3.51 -24.49
N ASP A 96 -10.65 2.36 -25.02
CA ASP A 96 -11.81 2.30 -25.91
C ASP A 96 -13.08 2.83 -25.21
N VAL A 97 -13.28 2.45 -23.95
CA VAL A 97 -14.38 2.97 -23.12
C VAL A 97 -14.25 4.48 -22.93
N GLN A 98 -13.06 4.99 -22.62
CA GLN A 98 -12.85 6.42 -22.41
C GLN A 98 -13.18 7.22 -23.67
N VAL A 99 -12.75 6.74 -24.85
CA VAL A 99 -13.10 7.35 -26.15
C VAL A 99 -14.63 7.36 -26.36
N ALA A 100 -15.32 6.27 -26.03
CA ALA A 100 -16.77 6.17 -26.18
C ALA A 100 -17.54 7.05 -25.18
N MET A 101 -17.04 7.22 -23.95
CA MET A 101 -17.69 8.02 -22.90
C MET A 101 -17.37 9.52 -23.01
N GLY A 102 -16.25 9.86 -23.66
CA GLY A 102 -15.67 11.19 -23.66
C GLY A 102 -14.89 11.49 -22.37
N ASP A 103 -14.17 12.60 -22.37
CA ASP A 103 -13.39 13.03 -21.21
C ASP A 103 -14.29 13.46 -20.04
N PRO A 104 -13.82 13.26 -18.79
CA PRO A 104 -14.50 13.83 -17.63
C PRO A 104 -14.51 15.37 -17.72
N PRO A 105 -15.62 16.02 -17.34
CA PRO A 105 -15.67 17.48 -17.15
C PRO A 105 -14.57 17.98 -16.18
N GLU A 106 -14.17 19.24 -16.29
CA GLU A 106 -13.15 19.83 -15.40
C GLU A 106 -13.56 19.82 -13.92
N ASP A 107 -14.86 19.86 -13.64
CA ASP A 107 -15.46 19.82 -12.30
C ASP A 107 -16.01 18.43 -11.92
N ALA A 108 -15.63 17.39 -12.66
CA ALA A 108 -16.07 16.03 -12.39
C ALA A 108 -15.66 15.59 -10.98
N GLY A 109 -16.66 15.16 -10.19
CA GLY A 109 -16.41 14.58 -8.88
C GLY A 109 -15.79 13.19 -8.97
N ASP A 110 -15.23 12.70 -7.86
CA ASP A 110 -14.63 11.37 -7.75
C ASP A 110 -15.56 10.20 -8.11
N SER A 111 -16.87 10.43 -8.08
CA SER A 111 -17.91 9.44 -8.42
C SER A 111 -18.36 9.49 -9.88
N ASP A 112 -17.84 10.41 -10.68
CA ASP A 112 -18.17 10.48 -12.11
C ASP A 112 -17.65 9.23 -12.84
N PRO A 113 -18.48 8.52 -13.63
CA PRO A 113 -18.06 7.32 -14.33
C PRO A 113 -16.85 7.52 -15.25
N ARG A 114 -16.74 8.69 -15.92
CA ARG A 114 -15.63 9.03 -16.81
C ARG A 114 -14.34 9.21 -16.03
N GLU A 115 -14.43 9.86 -14.86
CA GLU A 115 -13.27 10.05 -13.98
C GLU A 115 -12.81 8.72 -13.38
N ILE A 116 -13.73 7.85 -12.98
CA ILE A 116 -13.40 6.50 -12.49
C ILE A 116 -12.66 5.69 -13.56
N VAL A 117 -13.17 5.69 -14.80
CA VAL A 117 -12.53 4.98 -15.93
C VAL A 117 -11.16 5.59 -16.24
N ARG A 118 -11.06 6.92 -16.33
CA ARG A 118 -9.80 7.62 -16.59
C ARG A 118 -8.76 7.31 -15.52
N ARG A 119 -9.12 7.34 -14.23
CA ARG A 119 -8.24 6.99 -13.11
C ARG A 119 -7.76 5.55 -13.18
N ALA A 120 -8.64 4.61 -13.48
CA ALA A 120 -8.26 3.21 -13.67
C ALA A 120 -7.30 3.04 -14.84
N TRP A 121 -7.56 3.71 -15.98
CA TRP A 121 -6.69 3.67 -17.15
C TRP A 121 -5.29 4.22 -16.85
N VAL A 122 -5.20 5.39 -16.21
CA VAL A 122 -3.92 5.98 -15.77
C VAL A 122 -3.22 5.05 -14.78
N TYR A 123 -3.95 4.49 -13.81
CA TYR A 123 -3.38 3.59 -12.81
C TYR A 123 -2.73 2.36 -13.46
N TYR A 124 -3.42 1.65 -14.36
CA TYR A 124 -2.82 0.49 -15.03
C TYR A 124 -1.68 0.87 -15.97
N THR A 125 -1.78 2.01 -16.64
CA THR A 125 -0.72 2.50 -17.53
C THR A 125 0.57 2.76 -16.76
N ASN A 126 0.48 3.46 -15.63
CA ASN A 126 1.65 3.78 -14.80
C ASN A 126 2.26 2.53 -14.14
N HIS A 127 1.43 1.55 -13.78
CA HIS A 127 1.88 0.36 -13.05
C HIS A 127 2.08 -0.87 -13.92
N ARG A 128 1.95 -0.75 -15.25
CA ARG A 128 2.06 -1.85 -16.22
C ARG A 128 3.27 -2.76 -15.97
N GLY A 129 4.45 -2.16 -15.76
CA GLY A 129 5.70 -2.88 -15.56
C GLY A 129 5.78 -3.67 -14.25
N ARG A 130 4.86 -3.43 -13.30
CA ARG A 130 4.84 -4.04 -11.96
C ARG A 130 3.78 -5.11 -11.79
N MET A 131 3.11 -5.51 -12.88
CA MET A 131 1.96 -6.44 -12.85
C MET A 131 2.26 -7.77 -13.57
N ASN A 132 3.51 -8.24 -13.54
CA ASN A 132 3.88 -9.56 -14.08
C ASN A 132 3.55 -10.70 -13.09
N TYR A 133 2.27 -10.84 -12.76
CA TYR A 133 1.80 -11.83 -11.80
C TYR A 133 2.14 -13.29 -12.16
N PRO A 134 2.15 -13.73 -13.44
CA PRO A 134 2.61 -15.08 -13.79
C PRO A 134 4.05 -15.34 -13.34
N LEU A 135 4.98 -14.42 -13.62
CA LEU A 135 6.37 -14.54 -13.20
C LEU A 135 6.48 -14.52 -11.67
N TYR A 136 5.73 -13.63 -11.02
CA TYR A 136 5.76 -13.50 -9.56
C TYR A 136 5.26 -14.77 -8.87
N ARG A 137 4.19 -15.39 -9.38
CA ARG A 137 3.70 -16.68 -8.89
C ARG A 137 4.71 -17.81 -9.10
N GLN A 138 5.33 -17.87 -10.28
CA GLN A 138 6.35 -18.88 -10.58
C GLN A 138 7.54 -18.75 -9.62
N LYS A 139 7.91 -17.53 -9.24
CA LYS A 139 9.00 -17.24 -8.31
C LYS A 139 8.60 -17.26 -6.83
N GLY A 140 7.32 -17.48 -6.51
CA GLY A 140 6.82 -17.46 -5.13
C GLY A 140 6.84 -16.08 -4.47
N TYR A 141 6.81 -15.00 -5.25
CA TYR A 141 6.79 -13.64 -4.71
C TYR A 141 5.44 -13.29 -4.07
N PRO A 142 5.42 -12.46 -3.01
CA PRO A 142 4.19 -11.94 -2.45
C PRO A 142 3.47 -11.05 -3.47
N LEU A 143 2.16 -11.26 -3.64
CA LEU A 143 1.33 -10.52 -4.60
C LEU A 143 0.42 -9.47 -3.96
N THR A 144 0.28 -9.52 -2.64
CA THR A 144 -0.66 -8.70 -1.89
C THR A 144 0.01 -8.17 -0.63
N SER A 145 -0.30 -6.92 -0.28
CA SER A 145 0.07 -6.33 1.00
C SER A 145 -0.92 -6.69 2.11
N SER A 146 -1.98 -7.47 1.86
CA SER A 146 -3.02 -7.79 2.86
C SER A 146 -2.48 -8.40 4.15
N ILE A 147 -1.37 -9.15 4.10
CA ILE A 147 -0.67 -9.64 5.30
C ILE A 147 -0.21 -8.44 6.15
N MET A 148 0.41 -7.45 5.52
CA MET A 148 0.83 -6.20 6.16
C MET A 148 -0.35 -5.32 6.55
N GLU A 149 -1.42 -5.25 5.74
CA GLU A 149 -2.63 -4.50 6.11
C GLU A 149 -3.29 -5.03 7.38
N SER A 150 -3.24 -6.35 7.63
CA SER A 150 -3.76 -6.92 8.87
C SER A 150 -2.96 -6.44 10.09
N THR A 151 -1.64 -6.40 9.97
CA THR A 151 -0.72 -5.86 10.99
C THR A 151 -0.92 -4.36 11.17
N VAL A 152 -1.03 -3.59 10.08
CA VAL A 152 -1.35 -2.15 10.11
C VAL A 152 -2.73 -1.89 10.73
N LYS A 153 -3.73 -2.76 10.51
CA LYS A 153 -5.03 -2.69 11.19
C LYS A 153 -4.90 -2.93 12.69
N GLN A 154 -4.06 -3.87 13.13
CA GLN A 154 -3.79 -4.07 14.55
C GLN A 154 -3.09 -2.87 15.21
N VAL A 155 -2.19 -2.21 14.48
CA VAL A 155 -1.57 -0.95 14.91
C VAL A 155 -2.61 0.18 14.94
N SER A 156 -3.36 0.34 13.86
CA SER A 156 -4.37 1.40 13.69
C SER A 156 -5.49 1.33 14.72
N ARG A 157 -5.95 0.13 15.11
CA ARG A 157 -6.94 -0.05 16.20
C ARG A 157 -6.47 0.56 17.52
N ARG A 158 -5.15 0.59 17.78
CA ARG A 158 -4.61 1.18 19.00
C ARG A 158 -4.40 2.68 18.88
N ILE A 159 -4.12 3.19 17.68
CA ILE A 159 -3.66 4.57 17.47
C ILE A 159 -4.79 5.50 17.01
N LYS A 160 -5.68 5.00 16.16
CA LYS A 160 -6.86 5.72 15.66
C LYS A 160 -8.08 5.39 16.52
N GLY A 161 -8.96 6.37 16.73
CA GLY A 161 -10.21 6.22 17.49
C GLY A 161 -10.70 7.57 18.01
N THR A 162 -12.02 7.71 18.15
CA THR A 162 -12.63 8.80 18.93
C THR A 162 -12.04 8.74 20.34
N GLU A 163 -11.57 9.87 20.86
CA GLU A 163 -10.86 10.04 22.16
C GLU A 163 -9.35 9.76 22.17
N LYS A 164 -8.69 9.52 21.02
CA LYS A 164 -7.23 9.38 20.97
C LYS A 164 -6.58 10.64 20.40
N PHE A 165 -6.05 11.45 21.31
CA PHE A 165 -5.31 12.67 20.98
C PHE A 165 -3.83 12.47 21.28
N TRP A 166 -2.98 12.66 20.28
CA TRP A 166 -1.53 12.49 20.39
C TRP A 166 -0.83 13.77 19.98
N SER A 167 0.21 14.17 20.72
CA SER A 167 1.25 15.02 20.14
C SER A 167 2.03 14.21 19.09
N SER A 168 2.73 14.88 18.16
CA SER A 168 3.53 14.18 17.14
C SER A 168 4.54 13.20 17.76
N GLU A 169 5.16 13.59 18.88
CA GLU A 169 6.12 12.76 19.62
C GLU A 169 5.43 11.60 20.36
N GLY A 170 4.30 11.87 21.04
CA GLY A 170 3.54 10.84 21.75
C GLY A 170 2.91 9.81 20.81
N GLY A 171 2.48 10.23 19.62
CA GLY A 171 1.96 9.33 18.58
C GLY A 171 3.04 8.41 18.03
N GLU A 172 4.24 8.93 17.77
CA GLU A 172 5.40 8.14 17.33
C GLU A 172 5.84 7.13 18.40
N ALA A 173 5.88 7.52 19.67
CA ALA A 173 6.24 6.61 20.77
C ALA A 173 5.24 5.44 20.90
N VAL A 174 3.94 5.70 20.77
CA VAL A 174 2.90 4.66 20.79
C VAL A 174 2.94 3.79 19.53
N LEU A 175 3.25 4.37 18.36
CA LEU A 175 3.51 3.63 17.12
C LEU A 175 4.67 2.64 17.32
N GLN A 176 5.79 3.10 17.87
CA GLN A 176 6.99 2.30 18.09
C GLN A 176 6.73 1.16 19.07
N LEU A 177 6.13 1.44 20.24
CA LEU A 177 5.75 0.41 21.21
C LEU A 177 4.81 -0.64 20.62
N ARG A 178 3.85 -0.22 19.78
CA ARG A 178 2.92 -1.15 19.14
C ARG A 178 3.61 -1.98 18.06
N GLY A 179 4.56 -1.39 17.33
CA GLY A 179 5.42 -2.11 16.39
C GLY A 179 6.29 -3.15 17.09
N ASP A 180 6.94 -2.77 18.18
CA ASP A 180 7.80 -3.64 18.98
C ASP A 180 7.02 -4.83 19.56
N TYR A 181 5.79 -4.62 20.01
CA TYR A 181 4.92 -5.68 20.51
C TYR A 181 4.46 -6.67 19.43
N LEU A 182 4.30 -6.21 18.19
CA LEU A 182 3.82 -7.03 17.07
C LEU A 182 4.96 -7.65 16.27
N SER A 183 6.22 -7.31 16.56
CA SER A 183 7.37 -7.80 15.82
C SER A 183 7.77 -9.20 16.28
N ASP A 184 7.92 -10.12 15.32
CA ASP A 184 8.37 -11.50 15.55
C ASP A 184 9.82 -11.58 16.04
N SER A 185 10.59 -10.48 15.93
CA SER A 185 11.96 -10.38 16.46
C SER A 185 12.02 -10.05 17.96
N GLU A 186 10.87 -10.05 18.65
CA GLU A 186 10.68 -9.81 20.09
C GLU A 186 11.49 -8.63 20.69
N PRO A 187 11.54 -7.45 20.05
CA PRO A 187 12.35 -6.31 20.52
C PRO A 187 11.85 -5.74 21.86
N MET A 188 10.61 -6.07 22.25
CA MET A 188 9.96 -5.61 23.47
C MET A 188 10.71 -6.03 24.75
N ALA A 189 11.39 -7.20 24.75
CA ALA A 189 12.19 -7.62 25.88
C ALA A 189 13.34 -6.63 26.17
N ASN A 190 14.05 -6.21 25.11
CA ASN A 190 15.12 -5.21 25.21
C ASN A 190 14.58 -3.82 25.56
N HIS A 191 13.41 -3.45 25.02
CA HIS A 191 12.75 -2.19 25.38
C HIS A 191 12.47 -2.12 26.89
N TRP A 192 11.87 -3.15 27.48
CA TRP A 192 11.59 -3.18 28.91
C TRP A 192 12.86 -3.21 29.76
N LEU A 193 13.91 -3.90 29.30
CA LEU A 193 15.21 -3.91 29.97
C LEU A 193 15.83 -2.50 30.01
N GLN A 194 15.80 -1.78 28.89
CA GLN A 194 16.31 -0.42 28.80
C GLN A 194 15.43 0.58 29.56
N ALA A 195 14.12 0.46 29.47
CA ALA A 195 13.17 1.32 30.19
C ALA A 195 13.32 1.17 31.71
N THR A 196 13.50 -0.06 32.21
CA THR A 196 13.75 -0.31 33.64
C THR A 196 15.13 0.17 34.07
N THR A 197 16.15 0.01 33.23
CA THR A 197 17.52 0.51 33.52
C THR A 197 17.60 2.04 33.53
N ASN A 198 16.85 2.70 32.66
CA ASN A 198 16.83 4.16 32.54
C ASN A 198 15.75 4.84 33.41
N ALA A 199 14.90 4.07 34.09
CA ALA A 199 13.91 4.59 35.02
C ALA A 199 14.59 5.08 36.30
N ASN A 200 14.94 6.35 36.33
CA ASN A 200 15.50 7.04 37.51
C ASN A 200 14.46 7.36 38.60
N GLY A 201 13.23 6.83 38.49
CA GLY A 201 12.17 6.99 39.48
C GLY A 201 11.48 8.35 39.52
N PHE A 202 11.88 9.33 38.70
CA PHE A 202 11.31 10.69 38.73
C PHE A 202 10.75 11.12 37.36
N ARG A 203 9.44 11.39 37.30
CA ARG A 203 8.86 12.23 36.24
C ARG A 203 9.05 13.69 36.63
N ALA A 204 10.00 14.37 35.98
CA ALA A 204 10.04 15.84 36.03
C ALA A 204 8.88 16.38 35.18
N TYR A 205 7.78 16.75 35.84
CA TYR A 205 6.76 17.58 35.19
C TYR A 205 7.36 18.97 34.99
N GLY A 206 7.78 19.28 33.77
CA GLY A 206 8.08 20.64 33.38
C GLY A 206 6.78 21.44 33.35
N LEU A 207 6.52 22.21 34.40
CA LEU A 207 5.51 23.26 34.40
C LEU A 207 6.04 24.41 33.53
N SER A 208 5.66 24.45 32.26
CA SER A 208 5.79 25.65 31.43
C SER A 208 4.62 26.57 31.76
N GLY A 209 4.91 27.62 32.54
CA GLY A 209 4.11 28.85 32.60
C GLY A 209 4.46 29.81 31.46
#